data_AF-A0A7Y3PF30-F1
#
_entry.id   AF-A0A7Y3PF30-F1
#
_cell.length_a   1.000
_cell.length_b   1.000
_cell.length_c   1.000
_cell.angle_alpha   90.00
_cell.angle_beta   90.00
_cell.angle_gamma   90.00
#
_symmetry.space_group_name_H-M   'P 1'
#
loop_
_entity.id
_entity.type
_entity.pdbx_description
1 polymer ?
#
loop_
_entity_poly.entity_id
_entity_poly.type
_entity_poly.pdbx_seq_one_letter_code
_entity_poly.pdbx_strand_id
1 'polypeptide(L)'
;MRISGLVLFFLALFHFFIMHILNDVTATNVTFVAARWKNPLWRLSDWLLLALGLLHGSNGLRFIMDDYIRRPSTRVAVKSLVYGLAGVMFIYGTLTIVTFKG
;
A
#
# COMPACT_ATOMS: atom_id res chain seq x y z
N MET A 1 4.18 11.78 -6.39
CA MET A 1 4.65 12.43 -5.14
C MET A 1 3.66 13.45 -4.62
N ARG A 2 3.36 14.54 -5.31
CA ARG A 2 2.46 15.60 -4.75
C ARG A 2 1.00 15.15 -4.62
N ILE A 3 0.36 14.82 -5.74
CA ILE A 3 -1.06 14.40 -5.76
C ILE A 3 -1.25 13.12 -4.95
N SER A 4 -0.43 12.10 -5.22
CA SER A 4 -0.51 10.84 -4.47
C SER A 4 -0.25 11.02 -2.97
N GLY A 5 0.64 11.93 -2.56
CA GLY A 5 0.89 12.23 -1.15
C GLY A 5 -0.30 12.88 -0.47
N LEU A 6 -0.95 13.84 -1.14
CA LEU A 6 -2.15 14.49 -0.60
C LEU A 6 -3.31 13.50 -0.44
N VAL A 7 -3.53 12.62 -1.43
CA VAL A 7 -4.57 11.59 -1.34
C VAL A 7 -4.24 10.58 -0.24
N LEU A 8 -2.98 10.15 -0.15
CA LEU A 8 -2.52 9.21 0.89
C LEU A 8 -2.62 9.79 2.30
N PHE A 9 -2.45 11.10 2.49
CA PHE A 9 -2.65 11.73 3.79
C PHE A 9 -4.04 11.39 4.35
N PHE A 10 -5.09 11.55 3.55
CA PHE A 10 -6.45 11.21 3.97
C PHE A 10 -6.66 9.70 4.05
N LEU A 11 -6.25 8.92 3.04
CA LEU A 11 -6.46 7.47 3.03
C LEU A 11 -5.78 6.77 4.20
N ALA A 12 -4.50 7.09 4.46
CA ALA A 12 -3.72 6.43 5.50
C ALA A 12 -4.19 6.83 6.90
N LEU A 13 -4.46 8.11 7.14
CA LEU A 13 -4.98 8.56 8.44
C LEU A 13 -6.36 7.98 8.73
N PHE A 14 -7.23 7.96 7.73
CA PHE A 14 -8.56 7.38 7.87
C PHE A 14 -8.51 5.87 8.11
N HIS A 15 -7.66 5.15 7.37
CA HIS A 15 -7.42 3.73 7.60
C HIS A 15 -6.89 3.49 9.02
N PHE A 16 -5.85 4.23 9.45
CA PHE A 16 -5.29 4.14 10.80
C PHE A 16 -6.35 4.39 11.88
N PHE A 17 -7.18 5.42 11.70
CA PHE A 17 -8.23 5.78 12.65
C PHE A 17 -9.25 4.64 12.82
N ILE A 18 -9.73 4.05 11.73
CA ILE A 18 -10.64 2.90 11.82
C ILE A 18 -9.95 1.72 12.51
N MET A 19 -8.72 1.37 12.11
CA MET A 19 -8.07 0.15 12.57
C MET A 19 -7.59 0.20 14.03
N HIS A 20 -7.25 1.39 14.53
CA HIS A 20 -6.54 1.51 15.81
C HIS A 20 -7.21 2.42 16.84
N ILE A 21 -8.14 3.28 16.42
CA ILE A 21 -8.83 4.19 17.35
C ILE A 21 -10.27 3.74 17.55
N LEU A 22 -10.99 3.41 16.47
CA LEU A 22 -12.38 2.94 16.57
C LEU A 22 -12.50 1.45 16.90
N ASN A 23 -11.48 0.66 16.59
CA ASN A 23 -11.50 -0.79 16.79
C ASN A 23 -10.25 -1.22 17.56
N ASP A 24 -10.43 -2.21 18.43
CA ASP A 24 -9.31 -2.88 19.09
C ASP A 24 -8.58 -3.76 18.08
N VAL A 25 -7.24 -3.71 18.10
CA VAL A 25 -6.37 -4.55 17.28
C VAL A 25 -6.61 -6.05 17.52
N THR A 26 -7.08 -6.43 18.71
CA THR A 26 -7.44 -7.82 19.03
C THR A 26 -8.69 -8.30 18.26
N ALA A 27 -9.54 -7.37 17.82
CA ALA A 27 -10.74 -7.64 17.04
C ALA A 27 -10.51 -7.62 15.52
N THR A 28 -9.34 -7.18 15.05
CA THR A 28 -8.99 -7.10 13.62
C THR A 28 -8.67 -8.48 13.05
N ASN A 29 -9.71 -9.28 12.84
CA ASN A 29 -9.66 -10.65 12.32
C ASN A 29 -10.39 -10.78 10.97
N VAL A 30 -10.47 -12.00 10.43
CA VAL A 30 -11.12 -12.25 9.13
C VAL A 30 -12.60 -11.83 9.10
N THR A 31 -13.33 -11.98 10.20
CA THR A 31 -14.76 -11.60 10.26
C THR A 31 -14.94 -10.09 10.22
N PHE A 32 -14.05 -9.32 10.88
CA PHE A 32 -14.01 -7.87 10.78
C PHE A 32 -13.73 -7.41 9.34
N VAL A 33 -12.71 -8.01 8.69
CA VAL A 33 -12.38 -7.68 7.29
C VAL A 33 -13.55 -8.01 6.36
N ALA A 34 -14.16 -9.19 6.50
CA ALA A 34 -15.33 -9.59 5.72
C ALA A 34 -16.49 -8.60 5.88
N ALA A 35 -16.82 -8.21 7.12
CA ALA A 35 -17.86 -7.22 7.39
C ALA A 35 -17.59 -5.87 6.73
N ARG A 36 -16.35 -5.36 6.77
CA ARG A 36 -15.95 -4.13 6.07
C ARG A 36 -16.06 -4.29 4.55
N TRP A 37 -15.52 -5.36 4.00
CA TRP A 37 -15.42 -5.56 2.55
C TRP A 37 -16.75 -5.92 1.87
N LYS A 38 -17.83 -6.13 2.63
CA LYS A 38 -19.21 -6.08 2.11
C LYS A 38 -19.57 -4.71 1.52
N ASN A 39 -18.99 -3.62 2.02
CA ASN A 39 -19.16 -2.30 1.42
C ASN A 39 -18.07 -2.07 0.36
N PRO A 40 -18.44 -1.87 -0.92
CA PRO A 40 -17.48 -1.68 -2.00
C PRO A 40 -16.62 -0.43 -1.83
N LEU A 41 -17.09 0.60 -1.12
CA LEU A 41 -16.31 1.80 -0.85
C LEU A 41 -15.12 1.53 0.08
N TRP A 42 -15.30 0.67 1.10
CA TRP A 42 -14.19 0.26 1.98
C TRP A 42 -13.16 -0.57 1.24
N ARG A 43 -13.62 -1.48 0.37
CA ARG A 43 -12.76 -2.32 -0.45
C ARG A 43 -11.97 -1.49 -1.49
N LEU A 44 -12.62 -0.50 -2.11
CA LEU A 44 -11.97 0.46 -3.00
C LEU A 44 -10.95 1.33 -2.26
N SER A 45 -11.28 1.81 -1.06
CA SER A 45 -10.37 2.60 -0.23
C SER A 45 -9.08 1.83 0.10
N ASP A 46 -9.20 0.57 0.52
CA ASP A 46 -8.04 -0.29 0.80
C ASP A 46 -7.21 -0.58 -0.46
N TRP A 47 -7.87 -0.78 -1.61
CA TRP A 47 -7.17 -0.97 -2.89
C TRP A 47 -6.44 0.30 -3.34
N LEU A 48 -7.05 1.48 -3.18
CA LEU A 48 -6.41 2.76 -3.48
C LEU A 48 -5.22 3.01 -2.54
N LEU A 49 -5.35 2.66 -1.26
CA LEU A 49 -4.25 2.76 -0.30
C LEU A 49 -3.09 1.84 -0.68
N LEU A 50 -3.37 0.60 -1.11
CA LEU A 50 -2.37 -0.34 -1.65
C LEU A 50 -1.68 0.23 -2.89
N ALA A 51 -2.46 0.64 -3.89
CA ALA A 51 -1.94 1.10 -5.18
C ALA A 51 -1.10 2.37 -5.02
N LEU A 52 -1.67 3.38 -4.36
CA LEU A 52 -1.01 4.67 -4.16
C LEU A 52 0.14 4.56 -3.18
N GLY A 53 0.03 3.74 -2.13
CA GLY A 53 1.08 3.54 -1.14
C GLY A 53 2.33 2.94 -1.76
N LEU A 54 2.18 1.86 -2.54
CA LEU A 54 3.29 1.25 -3.27
C LEU A 54 3.87 2.19 -4.34
N LEU A 55 3.03 2.88 -5.11
CA LEU A 55 3.48 3.82 -6.14
C LEU A 55 4.23 5.02 -5.53
N HIS A 56 3.68 5.62 -4.48
CA HIS A 56 4.29 6.77 -3.81
C HIS A 56 5.59 6.37 -3.10
N GLY A 57 5.57 5.26 -2.34
CA GLY A 57 6.73 4.75 -1.61
C GLY A 57 7.87 4.35 -2.54
N SER A 58 7.59 3.58 -3.59
CA SER A 58 8.62 3.17 -4.57
C SER A 58 9.21 4.35 -5.34
N ASN A 59 8.41 5.37 -5.68
CA ASN A 59 8.92 6.59 -6.29
C ASN A 59 9.72 7.46 -5.31
N GLY A 60 9.40 7.44 -4.00
CA GLY A 60 10.23 8.07 -2.97
C GLY A 60 11.57 7.37 -2.82
N LEU A 61 11.56 6.03 -2.72
CA LEU A 61 12.76 5.21 -2.66
C LEU A 61 13.65 5.39 -3.90
N ARG A 62 13.08 5.67 -5.07
CA ARG A 62 13.85 6.02 -6.27
C ARG A 62 14.83 7.15 -6.02
N PHE A 63 14.37 8.25 -5.43
CA PHE A 63 15.19 9.42 -5.13
C PHE A 63 16.26 9.08 -4.10
N ILE A 64 15.89 8.38 -3.02
CA ILE A 64 16.85 7.92 -2.01
C ILE A 64 17.94 7.04 -2.65
N MET A 65 17.58 6.10 -3.52
CA MET A 65 18.56 5.26 -4.21
C MET A 65 19.46 6.05 -5.17
N ASP A 66 18.91 7.07 -5.83
CA ASP A 66 19.69 7.97 -6.70
C ASP A 66 20.72 8.79 -5.91
N ASP A 67 20.36 9.22 -4.69
CA ASP A 67 21.21 10.07 -3.85
C ASP A 67 22.29 9.26 -3.10
N TYR A 68 21.95 8.06 -2.62
CA TYR A 68 22.84 7.29 -1.73
C TYR A 68 23.65 6.20 -2.43
N ILE A 69 23.24 5.69 -3.60
CA ILE A 69 23.94 4.60 -4.29
C ILE A 69 24.80 5.15 -5.44
N ARG A 70 26.11 5.25 -5.19
CA ARG A 70 27.08 5.84 -6.15
C ARG A 70 27.39 4.93 -7.34
N ARG A 71 27.50 3.62 -7.12
CA ARG A 71 27.86 2.66 -8.19
C ARG A 71 26.67 2.43 -9.13
N PRO A 72 26.79 2.71 -10.45
CA PRO A 72 25.65 2.59 -11.38
C PRO A 72 25.05 1.19 -11.45
N SER A 73 25.88 0.14 -11.48
CA SER A 73 25.42 -1.25 -11.53
C SER A 73 24.63 -1.65 -10.29
N THR A 74 25.12 -1.30 -9.10
CA THR A 74 24.42 -1.52 -7.82
C THR A 74 23.10 -0.77 -7.79
N ARG A 75 23.07 0.49 -8.25
CA ARG A 75 21.85 1.29 -8.26
C ARG A 75 20.78 0.70 -9.17
N VAL A 76 21.15 0.21 -10.36
CA VAL A 76 20.22 -0.49 -11.25
C VAL A 76 19.70 -1.75 -10.58
N ALA A 77 20.57 -2.59 -10.01
CA ALA A 77 20.17 -3.83 -9.35
C ALA A 77 19.18 -3.57 -8.19
N VAL A 78 19.45 -2.58 -7.33
CA VAL A 78 18.57 -2.26 -6.20
C VAL A 78 17.24 -1.68 -6.67
N LYS A 79 17.24 -0.79 -7.69
CA LYS A 79 15.99 -0.27 -8.28
C LYS A 79 15.13 -1.39 -8.87
N SER A 80 15.74 -2.30 -9.62
CA SER A 80 15.05 -3.47 -10.17
C SER A 80 14.43 -4.34 -9.08
N LEU A 81 15.16 -4.58 -7.98
CA LEU A 81 14.63 -5.32 -6.84
C LEU A 81 13.44 -4.61 -6.18
N VAL A 82 13.56 -3.30 -5.92
CA VAL A 82 12.48 -2.51 -5.28
C VAL A 82 11.23 -2.49 -6.15
N TYR A 83 11.36 -2.25 -7.47
CA TYR A 83 10.22 -2.25 -8.37
C TYR A 83 9.64 -3.64 -8.58
N GLY A 84 10.48 -4.68 -8.63
CA GLY A 84 10.03 -6.06 -8.68
C GLY A 84 9.20 -6.43 -7.45
N LEU A 85 9.69 -6.11 -6.24
CA LEU A 85 8.97 -6.37 -5.00
C LEU A 85 7.66 -5.57 -4.92
N ALA A 86 7.68 -4.29 -5.28
CA ALA A 86 6.47 -3.48 -5.33
C ALA A 86 5.43 -4.06 -6.31
N GLY A 87 5.86 -4.56 -7.47
CA GLY A 87 5.00 -5.24 -8.44
C GLY A 87 4.39 -6.53 -7.88
N VAL A 88 5.21 -7.38 -7.25
CA VAL A 88 4.72 -8.62 -6.60
C VAL A 88 3.71 -8.32 -5.50
N MET A 89 4.01 -7.35 -4.62
CA MET A 89 3.09 -6.92 -3.55
C MET A 89 1.80 -6.34 -4.11
N PHE A 90 1.88 -5.54 -5.18
CA PHE A 90 0.70 -4.97 -5.83
C PHE A 90 -0.20 -6.05 -6.44
N ILE A 91 0.38 -7.02 -7.14
CA ILE A 91 -0.35 -8.15 -7.73
C ILE A 91 -0.98 -9.00 -6.62
N TYR A 92 -0.19 -9.42 -5.63
CA TYR A 92 -0.68 -10.25 -4.53
C TYR A 92 -1.79 -9.57 -3.72
N GLY A 93 -1.61 -8.28 -3.39
CA GLY A 93 -2.61 -7.49 -2.69
C GLY A 93 -3.87 -7.28 -3.53
N THR A 94 -3.72 -6.98 -4.83
CA THR A 94 -4.88 -6.82 -5.74
C THR A 94 -5.64 -8.13 -5.89
N LEU A 95 -4.96 -9.26 -6.05
CA LEU A 95 -5.60 -10.58 -6.08
C LEU A 95 -6.36 -10.84 -4.78
N THR A 96 -5.71 -10.64 -3.63
CA THR A 96 -6.34 -10.79 -2.31
C THR A 96 -7.61 -9.96 -2.21
N ILE A 97 -7.55 -8.68 -2.60
CA ILE A 97 -8.71 -7.78 -2.53
C ILE A 97 -9.77 -8.19 -3.55
N VAL A 98 -9.45 -8.50 -4.80
CA VAL A 98 -10.45 -8.73 -5.86
C VAL A 98 -11.10 -10.11 -5.73
N THR A 99 -10.34 -11.13 -5.36
CA THR A 99 -10.84 -12.51 -5.29
C THR A 99 -11.45 -12.88 -3.93
N PHE A 100 -11.45 -11.96 -2.96
CA PHE A 100 -12.05 -12.21 -1.65
C PHE A 100 -13.55 -12.50 -1.74
N LYS A 101 -13.97 -13.60 -1.10
CA LYS A 101 -15.36 -14.12 -1.08
C LYS A 101 -15.98 -14.21 0.33
N GLY A 102 -15.27 -13.73 1.36
CA GLY A 102 -15.72 -13.81 2.76
C GLY A 102 -16.89 -12.90 3.08
#